data_AF-A0A1S1NUW5-F1
#
_entry.id   AF-A0A1S1NUW5-F1
#
_cell.length_a   1.000
_cell.length_b   1.000
_cell.length_c   1.000
_cell.angle_alpha   90.00
_cell.angle_beta   90.00
_cell.angle_gamma   90.00
#
_symmetry.space_group_name_H-M   'P 1'
#
loop_
_entity.id
_entity.type
_entity.pdbx_description
1 polymer ?
#
loop_
_entity_poly.entity_id
_entity_poly.type
_entity_poly.pdbx_seq_one_letter_code
_entity_poly.pdbx_strand_id
1 'polypeptide(L)'
;MNTRIFQVGSLLLTTMLLSSCSTSASHVSAVPDGACDKVAHYDLPAQRFDETAQQLAHATGCFIRTDLENTGSVTVSPVKGEMSIRQALEAALRGTQLSITASQPDTLTVY
;
A
#
# COMPACT_ATOMS: atom_id res chain seq x y z
N MET A 1 74.97 -5.38 -22.71
CA MET A 1 75.86 -4.51 -21.91
C MET A 1 75.28 -3.10 -21.90
N ASN A 2 75.25 -2.50 -20.70
CA ASN A 2 75.25 -1.06 -20.39
C ASN A 2 73.91 -0.31 -20.19
N THR A 3 73.63 -0.12 -18.90
CA THR A 3 72.86 0.92 -18.21
C THR A 3 73.49 2.31 -18.36
N ARG A 4 72.67 3.39 -18.39
CA ARG A 4 72.76 4.69 -17.65
C ARG A 4 71.41 5.44 -17.82
N ILE A 5 70.56 5.57 -16.80
CA ILE A 5 70.42 6.68 -15.83
C ILE A 5 70.37 8.06 -16.49
N PHE A 6 69.22 8.76 -16.42
CA PHE A 6 69.12 10.15 -15.93
C PHE A 6 67.69 10.47 -15.46
N GLN A 7 67.67 11.20 -14.35
CA GLN A 7 66.57 11.59 -13.47
C GLN A 7 65.82 12.84 -13.99
N VAL A 8 64.77 13.24 -13.26
CA VAL A 8 64.07 14.55 -13.27
C VAL A 8 62.78 14.51 -14.12
N GLY A 9 61.61 14.93 -13.66
CA GLY A 9 61.26 15.61 -12.43
C GLY A 9 59.74 15.70 -12.31
N SER A 10 59.34 16.00 -11.09
CA SER A 10 58.01 16.34 -10.59
C SER A 10 57.18 17.20 -11.56
N LEU A 11 55.91 16.86 -11.78
CA LEU A 11 54.83 17.85 -11.77
C LEU A 11 53.46 17.18 -11.56
N LEU A 12 52.86 17.48 -10.41
CA LEU A 12 51.45 17.24 -10.12
C LEU A 12 50.56 17.96 -11.14
N LEU A 13 49.60 17.26 -11.76
CA LEU A 13 48.37 17.90 -12.25
C LEU A 13 47.18 16.96 -12.01
N THR A 14 46.50 17.22 -10.89
CA THR A 14 45.10 16.88 -10.60
C THR A 14 44.16 17.47 -11.64
N THR A 15 43.14 16.73 -12.10
CA THR A 15 41.72 17.14 -12.04
C THR A 15 40.74 16.08 -12.58
N MET A 16 39.81 15.72 -11.68
CA MET A 16 38.37 15.47 -11.89
C MET A 16 37.90 14.31 -12.79
N LEU A 17 37.73 13.15 -12.16
CA LEU A 17 36.68 12.19 -12.53
C LEU A 17 35.32 12.77 -12.11
N LEU A 18 34.51 13.26 -13.05
CA LEU A 18 33.09 13.52 -12.80
C LEU A 18 32.37 12.18 -12.64
N SER A 19 32.30 11.68 -11.42
CA SER A 19 31.36 10.61 -11.05
C SER A 19 29.96 11.22 -11.01
N SER A 20 29.21 11.12 -12.11
CA SER A 20 27.77 11.35 -12.12
C SER A 20 27.11 10.27 -11.27
N CYS A 21 26.92 10.54 -9.98
CA CYS A 21 25.96 9.83 -9.17
C CYS A 21 24.57 10.24 -9.64
N SER A 22 24.02 9.50 -10.62
CA SER A 22 22.59 9.56 -10.89
C SER A 22 21.86 8.91 -9.72
N THR A 23 21.62 9.67 -8.67
CA THR A 23 20.64 9.30 -7.64
C THR A 23 19.28 9.35 -8.32
N SER A 24 18.83 8.22 -8.84
CA SER A 24 17.42 8.02 -9.18
C SER A 24 16.65 8.19 -7.88
N ALA A 25 16.15 9.40 -7.63
CA ALA A 25 15.12 9.62 -6.63
C ALA A 25 13.93 8.77 -7.06
N SER A 26 13.78 7.60 -6.46
CA SER A 26 12.56 6.82 -6.54
C SER A 26 11.45 7.75 -6.07
N HIS A 27 10.65 8.26 -7.01
CA HIS A 27 9.41 8.94 -6.70
C HIS A 27 8.55 7.88 -6.01
N VAL A 28 8.60 7.83 -4.67
CA VAL A 28 7.54 7.20 -3.90
C VAL A 28 6.35 8.11 -4.14
N SER A 29 5.55 7.77 -5.15
CA SER A 29 4.21 8.33 -5.27
C SER A 29 3.55 8.06 -3.93
N ALA A 30 3.40 9.09 -3.10
CA ALA A 30 2.60 9.00 -1.90
C ALA A 30 1.23 8.50 -2.38
N VAL A 31 0.88 7.26 -2.01
CA VAL A 31 -0.50 6.80 -2.16
C VAL A 31 -1.33 7.85 -1.42
N PRO A 32 -2.32 8.47 -2.08
CA PRO A 32 -3.12 9.48 -1.41
C PRO A 32 -3.71 8.85 -0.15
N ASP A 33 -3.34 9.37 1.01
CA ASP A 33 -3.84 8.94 2.31
C ASP A 33 -5.30 9.37 2.41
N GLY A 34 -6.21 8.39 2.41
CA GLY A 34 -7.66 8.62 2.39
C GLY A 34 -8.36 7.93 3.55
N ALA A 35 -9.68 8.09 3.61
CA ALA A 35 -10.50 7.48 4.65
C ALA A 35 -10.30 5.96 4.74
N CYS A 36 -9.95 5.29 3.63
CA CYS A 36 -9.76 3.84 3.59
C CYS A 36 -8.43 3.34 4.18
N ASP A 37 -7.50 4.25 4.50
CA ASP A 37 -6.21 3.90 5.10
C ASP A 37 -6.17 4.20 6.61
N LYS A 38 -7.22 4.82 7.15
CA LYS A 38 -7.39 5.00 8.61
C LYS A 38 -7.49 3.65 9.30
N VAL A 39 -6.76 3.51 10.40
CA VAL A 39 -6.81 2.36 11.30
C VAL A 39 -7.92 2.55 12.33
N ALA A 40 -8.68 1.49 12.59
CA ALA A 40 -9.69 1.44 13.64
C ALA A 40 -9.68 0.07 14.36
N HIS A 41 -10.22 0.06 15.57
CA HIS A 41 -10.52 -1.17 16.30
C HIS A 41 -11.81 -1.79 15.79
N TYR A 42 -11.78 -3.08 15.46
CA TYR A 42 -12.96 -3.85 15.09
C TYR A 42 -13.20 -5.01 16.05
N ASP A 43 -14.46 -5.25 16.39
CA ASP A 43 -14.94 -6.49 17.02
C ASP A 43 -16.30 -6.87 16.42
N LEU A 44 -16.27 -7.34 15.16
CA LEU A 44 -17.45 -7.68 14.39
C LEU A 44 -17.66 -9.21 14.39
N PRO A 45 -18.87 -9.69 14.71
CA PRO A 45 -19.19 -11.11 14.61
C PRO A 45 -19.28 -11.55 13.14
N ALA A 46 -19.34 -12.86 12.90
CA ALA A 46 -19.78 -13.38 11.62
C ALA A 46 -21.24 -12.98 11.42
N GLN A 47 -21.53 -12.23 10.36
CA GLN A 47 -22.85 -11.67 10.08
C GLN A 47 -23.00 -11.43 8.58
N ARG A 48 -24.10 -10.82 8.16
CA ARG A 48 -24.34 -10.49 6.76
C ARG A 48 -23.39 -9.39 6.27
N PHE A 49 -23.12 -9.40 4.97
CA PHE A 49 -22.19 -8.46 4.35
C PHE A 49 -22.70 -7.02 4.40
N ASP A 50 -24.00 -6.77 4.24
CA ASP A 50 -24.56 -5.41 4.31
C ASP A 50 -24.34 -4.76 5.68
N GLU A 51 -24.59 -5.51 6.76
CA GLU A 51 -24.33 -5.10 8.14
C GLU A 51 -22.83 -4.86 8.39
N THR A 52 -21.97 -5.79 7.91
CA THR A 52 -20.51 -5.64 8.03
C THR A 52 -20.01 -4.43 7.27
N ALA A 53 -20.44 -4.22 6.02
CA ALA A 53 -20.05 -3.10 5.19
C ALA A 53 -20.47 -1.76 5.82
N GLN A 54 -21.69 -1.68 6.37
CA GLN A 54 -22.16 -0.49 7.08
C GLN A 54 -21.28 -0.18 8.30
N GLN A 55 -20.99 -1.16 9.14
CA GLN A 55 -20.19 -0.98 10.35
C GLN A 55 -18.75 -0.57 10.03
N LEU A 56 -18.13 -1.22 9.03
CA LEU A 56 -16.80 -0.88 8.56
C LEU A 56 -16.72 0.56 8.00
N ALA A 57 -17.67 0.94 7.15
CA ALA A 57 -17.74 2.27 6.57
C ALA A 57 -17.97 3.35 7.64
N HIS A 58 -18.83 3.08 8.63
CA HIS A 58 -19.11 4.00 9.73
C HIS A 58 -17.87 4.29 10.59
N ALA A 59 -17.03 3.28 10.85
CA ALA A 59 -15.85 3.42 11.69
C ALA A 59 -14.76 4.35 11.11
N THR A 60 -14.66 4.46 9.78
CA THR A 60 -13.55 5.15 9.11
C THR A 60 -13.98 6.33 8.23
N GLY A 61 -15.22 6.30 7.73
CA GLY A 61 -15.72 7.18 6.67
C GLY A 61 -15.37 6.72 5.25
N CYS A 62 -14.70 5.58 5.08
CA CYS A 62 -14.44 4.99 3.77
C CYS A 62 -15.72 4.39 3.18
N PHE A 63 -16.05 4.71 1.94
CA PHE A 63 -17.27 4.21 1.30
C PHE A 63 -17.07 2.78 0.78
N ILE A 64 -18.02 1.87 1.02
CA ILE A 64 -18.06 0.56 0.39
C ILE A 64 -19.17 0.56 -0.66
N ARG A 65 -18.77 0.53 -1.93
CA ARG A 65 -19.68 0.44 -3.09
C ARG A 65 -19.91 -1.01 -3.46
N THR A 66 -21.17 -1.39 -3.54
CA THR A 66 -21.60 -2.73 -3.95
C THR A 66 -23.06 -2.68 -4.42
N ASP A 67 -23.52 -3.73 -5.09
CA ASP A 67 -24.94 -4.02 -5.25
C ASP A 67 -25.43 -4.94 -4.11
N LEU A 68 -26.24 -4.39 -3.22
CA LEU A 68 -26.73 -5.10 -2.04
C LEU A 68 -27.78 -6.17 -2.36
N GLU A 69 -28.44 -6.11 -3.52
CA GLU A 69 -29.35 -7.17 -3.93
C GLU A 69 -28.59 -8.49 -4.13
N ASN A 70 -27.36 -8.40 -4.63
CA ASN A 70 -26.50 -9.55 -4.93
C ASN A 70 -25.55 -9.91 -3.79
N THR A 71 -25.07 -8.92 -3.03
CA THR A 71 -24.00 -9.12 -2.05
C THR A 71 -24.49 -9.09 -0.60
N GLY A 72 -25.59 -8.40 -0.30
CA GLY A 72 -25.95 -8.04 1.07
C GLY A 72 -26.34 -9.22 1.96
N SER A 73 -26.82 -10.34 1.41
CA SER A 73 -27.19 -11.53 2.19
C SER A 73 -26.04 -12.49 2.47
N VAL A 74 -24.88 -12.30 1.82
CA VAL A 74 -23.71 -13.17 1.98
C VAL A 74 -23.22 -13.09 3.42
N THR A 75 -23.09 -14.24 4.09
CA THR A 75 -22.47 -14.30 5.42
C THR A 75 -20.95 -14.23 5.28
N VAL A 76 -20.33 -13.30 6.01
CA VAL A 76 -18.89 -13.04 5.98
C VAL A 76 -18.21 -13.46 7.27
N SER A 77 -16.89 -13.64 7.20
CA SER A 77 -16.05 -13.98 8.36
C SER A 77 -16.06 -12.87 9.42
N PRO A 78 -15.88 -13.20 10.71
CA PRO A 78 -15.74 -12.19 11.76
C PRO A 78 -14.46 -11.38 11.55
N VAL A 79 -14.47 -10.12 12.02
CA VAL A 79 -13.32 -9.21 11.96
C VAL A 79 -12.98 -8.76 13.38
N LYS A 80 -11.74 -8.96 13.80
CA LYS A 80 -11.26 -8.54 15.13
C LYS A 80 -9.87 -7.95 15.08
N GLY A 81 -9.67 -6.84 15.80
CA GLY A 81 -8.37 -6.20 16.02
C GLY A 81 -8.23 -4.82 15.38
N GLU A 82 -7.04 -4.26 15.51
CA GLU A 82 -6.64 -2.97 14.93
C GLU A 82 -6.15 -3.16 13.50
N MET A 83 -6.84 -2.58 12.52
CA MET A 83 -6.43 -2.63 11.12
C MET A 83 -7.10 -1.52 10.30
N SER A 84 -6.67 -1.32 9.06
CA SER A 84 -7.42 -0.45 8.14
C SER A 84 -8.70 -1.13 7.65
N ILE A 85 -9.66 -0.35 7.16
CA ILE A 85 -10.88 -0.93 6.56
C ILE A 85 -10.58 -1.85 5.37
N ARG A 86 -9.51 -1.59 4.62
CA ARG A 86 -9.07 -2.46 3.51
C ARG A 86 -8.73 -3.86 4.03
N GLN A 87 -7.91 -3.93 5.08
CA GLN A 87 -7.53 -5.18 5.72
C GLN A 87 -8.73 -5.86 6.38
N ALA A 88 -9.60 -5.08 7.04
CA ALA A 88 -10.82 -5.58 7.67
C ALA A 88 -11.78 -6.21 6.64
N LEU A 89 -11.97 -5.54 5.51
CA LEU A 89 -12.84 -6.01 4.44
C LEU A 89 -12.27 -7.27 3.79
N GLU A 90 -10.97 -7.31 3.46
CA GLU A 90 -10.30 -8.54 2.99
C GLU A 90 -10.47 -9.69 3.99
N ALA A 91 -10.29 -9.42 5.28
CA ALA A 91 -10.44 -10.42 6.33
C ALA A 91 -11.87 -10.97 6.41
N ALA A 92 -12.89 -10.10 6.28
CA ALA A 92 -14.30 -10.47 6.28
C ALA A 92 -14.67 -11.33 5.06
N LEU A 93 -14.20 -10.96 3.87
CA LEU A 93 -14.57 -11.61 2.61
C LEU A 93 -13.93 -12.99 2.43
N ARG A 94 -12.94 -13.37 3.23
CA ARG A 94 -12.33 -14.71 3.18
C ARG A 94 -13.37 -15.81 3.31
N GLY A 95 -13.26 -16.80 2.43
CA GLY A 95 -14.17 -17.96 2.38
C GLY A 95 -15.49 -17.68 1.66
N THR A 96 -15.70 -16.47 1.15
CA THR A 96 -16.85 -16.13 0.30
C THR A 96 -16.44 -16.04 -1.18
N GLN A 97 -17.42 -15.76 -2.04
CA GLN A 97 -17.20 -15.51 -3.47
C GLN A 97 -16.91 -14.02 -3.75
N LEU A 98 -17.06 -13.16 -2.74
CA LEU A 98 -16.92 -11.72 -2.86
C LEU A 98 -15.45 -11.31 -2.75
N SER A 99 -15.07 -10.25 -3.44
CA SER A 99 -13.72 -9.68 -3.38
C SER A 99 -13.73 -8.17 -3.57
N ILE A 100 -12.65 -7.51 -3.15
CA ILE A 100 -12.44 -6.09 -3.49
C ILE A 100 -12.00 -6.02 -4.95
N THR A 101 -12.82 -5.42 -5.81
CA THR A 101 -12.58 -5.32 -7.26
C THR A 101 -12.00 -3.97 -7.67
N ALA A 102 -12.19 -2.94 -6.85
CA ALA A 102 -11.54 -1.64 -7.02
C ALA A 102 -11.23 -0.97 -5.67
N SER A 103 -10.18 -0.17 -5.67
CA SER A 103 -9.64 0.48 -4.48
C SER A 103 -9.21 1.90 -4.79
N GLN A 104 -9.84 2.87 -4.16
CA GLN A 104 -9.51 4.29 -4.16
C GLN A 104 -9.23 4.78 -2.72
N PRO A 105 -8.67 5.99 -2.53
CA PRO A 105 -8.37 6.53 -1.19
C PRO A 105 -9.59 6.58 -0.25
N ASP A 106 -10.77 6.88 -0.76
CA ASP A 106 -12.00 7.04 0.04
C ASP A 106 -13.12 6.06 -0.35
N THR A 107 -12.84 5.09 -1.23
CA THR A 107 -13.85 4.13 -1.68
C THR A 107 -13.25 2.76 -1.99
N LEU A 108 -13.94 1.71 -1.55
CA LEU A 108 -13.71 0.31 -1.94
C LEU A 108 -14.91 -0.20 -2.72
N THR A 109 -14.69 -0.98 -3.76
CA THR A 109 -15.77 -1.65 -4.52
C THR A 109 -15.72 -3.16 -4.29
N VAL A 110 -16.86 -3.77 -4.00
CA VAL A 110 -16.99 -5.22 -3.74
C VAL A 110 -17.97 -5.85 -4.69
N TYR A 111 -17.58 -6.99 -5.27
CA TYR A 111 -18.43 -7.88 -6.08
C TYR A 111 -17.97 -9.34 -5.94
#